data_AF-A0A0W8G784-F1
#
_entry.id   AF-A0A0W8G784-F1
#
_cell.length_a   1.000
_cell.length_b   1.000
_cell.length_c   1.000
_cell.angle_alpha   90.00
_cell.angle_beta   90.00
_cell.angle_gamma   90.00
#
_symmetry.space_group_name_H-M   'P 1'
#
loop_
_entity.id
_entity.type
_entity.pdbx_description
1 polymer ?
#
loop_
_entity_poly.entity_id
_entity_poly.type
_entity_poly.pdbx_seq_one_letter_code
_entity_poly.pdbx_strand_id
1 'polypeptide(L)'
;MEPAVTSPLTAFVLALLVGAGCTDLFYRFWRGLLGCVAVGFGFSRCAGPQRAMRLGQHLVTALGSGLIMFLVFRLYLGIWNMGHSEQEQVAFFVGCLGRMGPLLFVIKREIEALFDPD
;
A
#
# COMPACT_ATOMS: atom_id res chain seq x y z
N MET A 1 23.94 20.42 -1.38
CA MET A 1 23.88 19.12 -0.67
C MET A 1 24.06 18.08 -1.77
N GLU A 2 25.29 17.65 -2.00
CA GLU A 2 25.58 16.65 -3.04
C GLU A 2 24.85 15.35 -2.69
N PRO A 3 24.05 14.77 -3.60
CA PRO A 3 23.44 13.48 -3.35
C PRO A 3 24.57 12.45 -3.25
N ALA A 4 24.57 11.67 -2.17
CA ALA A 4 25.48 10.56 -1.99
C ALA A 4 25.41 9.67 -3.24
N VAL A 5 26.56 9.42 -3.86
CA VAL A 5 26.72 8.51 -5.00
C VAL A 5 26.31 7.11 -4.53
N THR A 6 25.02 6.82 -4.64
CA THR A 6 24.50 5.46 -4.48
C THR A 6 24.88 4.72 -5.75
N SER A 7 25.55 3.59 -5.60
CA SER A 7 25.93 2.78 -6.75
C SER A 7 24.68 2.42 -7.56
N PRO A 8 24.77 2.30 -8.90
CA PRO A 8 23.60 2.01 -9.74
C PRO A 8 22.87 0.73 -9.30
N LEU A 9 23.61 -0.26 -8.78
CA LEU A 9 23.05 -1.46 -8.18
C LEU A 9 22.21 -1.15 -6.93
N THR A 10 22.70 -0.30 -6.03
CA THR A 10 21.93 0.10 -4.82
C THR A 10 20.66 0.86 -5.17
N ALA A 11 20.73 1.80 -6.11
CA ALA A 11 19.54 2.53 -6.58
C ALA A 11 18.51 1.57 -7.19
N PHE A 12 18.96 0.61 -8.01
CA PHE A 12 18.10 -0.42 -8.58
C PHE A 12 17.41 -1.29 -7.50
N VAL A 13 18.17 -1.80 -6.53
CA VAL A 13 17.62 -2.64 -5.46
C VAL A 13 16.65 -1.84 -4.59
N LEU A 14 16.96 -0.59 -4.27
CA LEU A 14 16.06 0.30 -3.52
C LEU A 14 14.76 0.55 -4.29
N ALA A 15 14.85 0.86 -5.58
CA ALA A 15 13.68 1.05 -6.43
C ALA A 15 12.77 -0.18 -6.44
N LEU A 16 13.36 -1.39 -6.53
CA LEU A 16 12.62 -2.66 -6.47
C LEU A 16 11.92 -2.85 -5.12
N LEU A 17 12.62 -2.61 -4.00
CA LEU A 17 12.05 -2.74 -2.67
C LEU A 17 10.95 -1.70 -2.42
N VAL A 18 11.15 -0.47 -2.88
CA VAL A 18 10.15 0.61 -2.79
C VAL A 18 8.93 0.24 -3.62
N GLY A 19 9.09 -0.29 -4.84
CA GLY A 19 7.98 -0.78 -5.66
C GLY A 19 7.18 -1.88 -4.98
N ALA A 20 7.86 -2.89 -4.44
CA ALA A 20 7.20 -3.97 -3.70
C ALA A 20 6.46 -3.46 -2.45
N GLY A 21 7.10 -2.60 -1.66
CA GLY A 21 6.50 -2.01 -0.45
C GLY A 21 5.31 -1.10 -0.77
N CYS A 22 5.40 -0.28 -1.83
CA CYS A 22 4.31 0.55 -2.31
C CYS A 22 3.11 -0.28 -2.73
N THR A 23 3.31 -1.44 -3.38
CA THR A 23 2.21 -2.35 -3.72
C THR A 23 1.48 -2.86 -2.46
N ASP A 24 2.21 -3.23 -1.40
CA ASP A 24 1.59 -3.65 -0.14
C ASP A 24 0.84 -2.52 0.55
N LEU A 25 1.42 -1.32 0.60
CA LEU A 25 0.78 -0.15 1.20
C LEU A 25 -0.46 0.27 0.42
N PHE A 26 -0.39 0.27 -0.91
CA PHE A 26 -1.52 0.55 -1.78
C PHE A 26 -2.66 -0.47 -1.58
N TYR A 27 -2.31 -1.76 -1.49
CA TYR A 27 -3.29 -2.80 -1.21
C TYR A 27 -4.00 -2.60 0.14
N ARG A 28 -3.24 -2.30 1.20
CA ARG A 28 -3.80 -2.01 2.53
C ARG A 28 -4.67 -0.75 2.53
N PHE A 29 -4.24 0.28 1.80
CA PHE A 29 -4.99 1.51 1.62
C PHE A 29 -6.35 1.22 0.98
N TRP A 30 -6.34 0.56 -0.17
CA TRP A 30 -7.53 0.24 -0.92
C TRP A 30 -8.48 -0.68 -0.14
N ARG A 31 -7.93 -1.70 0.52
CA ARG A 31 -8.70 -2.59 1.38
C ARG A 31 -9.34 -1.85 2.55
N GLY A 32 -8.63 -0.93 3.19
CA GLY A 32 -9.17 -0.09 4.25
C GLY A 32 -10.36 0.74 3.73
N LEU A 33 -10.22 1.36 2.56
CA LEU A 33 -11.33 2.10 1.94
C LEU A 33 -12.54 1.20 1.63
N LEU A 34 -12.31 0.02 1.05
CA LEU A 34 -13.38 -0.95 0.78
C LEU A 34 -14.06 -1.42 2.07
N GLY A 35 -13.31 -1.62 3.15
CA GLY A 35 -13.88 -1.92 4.47
C GLY A 35 -14.74 -0.78 5.02
N CYS A 36 -14.31 0.47 4.86
CA CYS A 36 -15.13 1.63 5.21
C CYS A 36 -16.44 1.66 4.40
N VAL A 37 -16.38 1.38 3.09
CA VAL A 37 -17.55 1.29 2.21
C VAL A 37 -18.47 0.15 2.65
N ALA A 38 -17.94 -1.05 2.89
CA ALA A 38 -18.71 -2.21 3.33
C ALA A 38 -19.46 -1.93 4.64
N VAL A 39 -18.80 -1.31 5.62
CA VAL A 39 -19.41 -0.91 6.88
C VAL A 39 -20.39 0.25 6.71
N GLY A 40 -20.07 1.23 5.86
CA GLY A 40 -20.86 2.45 5.63
C GLY A 40 -22.19 2.19 4.94
N PHE A 41 -22.23 1.29 3.96
CA PHE A 41 -23.45 0.90 3.25
C PHE A 41 -24.27 -0.19 3.96
N GLY A 42 -23.82 -0.66 5.13
CA GLY A 42 -24.52 -1.70 5.88
C GLY A 42 -24.40 -3.09 5.26
N PHE A 43 -23.39 -3.31 4.41
CA PHE A 43 -23.07 -4.64 3.89
C PHE A 43 -22.43 -5.53 4.96
N SER A 44 -21.89 -4.95 6.03
CA SER A 44 -21.48 -5.70 7.22
C SER A 44 -22.65 -5.84 8.22
N ARG A 45 -22.80 -7.01 8.84
CA ARG A 45 -23.85 -7.28 9.84
C ARG A 45 -23.58 -6.65 11.22
N CYS A 46 -22.71 -5.64 11.30
CA CYS A 46 -22.32 -5.03 12.58
C CYS A 46 -23.32 -3.97 13.05
N ALA A 47 -23.78 -4.07 14.31
CA ALA A 47 -24.72 -3.14 14.91
C ALA A 47 -24.04 -2.16 15.89
N GLY A 48 -24.60 -0.95 16.00
CA GLY A 48 -24.27 0.03 17.05
C GLY A 48 -22.76 0.37 17.18
N PRO A 49 -22.18 0.30 18.39
CA PRO A 49 -20.79 0.74 18.65
C PRO A 49 -19.73 -0.09 17.91
N GLN A 50 -20.01 -1.36 17.62
CA GLN A 50 -19.10 -2.25 16.89
C GLN A 50 -18.90 -1.81 15.44
N ARG A 51 -19.93 -1.19 14.85
CA ARG A 51 -19.87 -0.59 13.51
C ARG A 51 -18.89 0.60 13.48
N ALA A 52 -18.95 1.47 14.49
CA ALA A 52 -18.04 2.62 14.60
C ALA A 52 -16.59 2.17 14.82
N MET A 53 -16.38 1.14 15.64
CA MET A 53 -15.05 0.58 15.87
C MET A 53 -14.45 -0.05 14.60
N ARG A 54 -15.20 -0.88 13.87
CA ARG A 54 -14.73 -1.45 12.59
C ARG A 54 -14.46 -0.37 11.54
N LEU A 55 -15.35 0.63 11.44
CA LEU A 55 -15.14 1.76 10.54
C LEU A 55 -13.84 2.51 10.88
N GLY A 56 -13.59 2.75 12.17
CA GLY A 56 -12.36 3.37 12.65
C GLY A 56 -11.11 2.55 12.31
N GLN A 57 -11.14 1.24 12.50
CA GLN A 57 -10.01 0.35 12.16
C GLN A 57 -9.68 0.38 10.66
N HIS A 58 -10.71 0.30 9.81
CA HIS A 58 -10.55 0.40 8.37
C HIS A 58 -10.02 1.77 7.95
N LEU A 59 -10.53 2.85 8.56
CA LEU A 59 -10.10 4.21 8.27
C LEU A 59 -8.64 4.46 8.71
N VAL A 60 -8.26 4.02 9.90
CA VAL A 60 -6.87 4.11 10.40
C VAL A 60 -5.93 3.32 9.50
N THR A 61 -6.34 2.13 9.06
CA THR A 61 -5.54 1.31 8.12
C THR A 61 -5.37 2.04 6.79
N ALA A 62 -6.46 2.60 6.24
CA ALA A 62 -6.42 3.35 4.99
C ALA A 62 -5.52 4.58 5.12
N LEU A 63 -5.84 5.49 6.04
CA LEU A 63 -5.08 6.73 6.23
C LEU A 63 -3.62 6.47 6.60
N GLY A 64 -3.35 5.50 7.48
CA GLY A 64 -2.01 5.14 7.90
C GLY A 64 -1.17 4.59 6.75
N SER A 65 -1.71 3.65 5.96
CA SER A 65 -1.00 3.11 4.80
C SER A 65 -0.80 4.15 3.70
N GLY A 66 -1.80 4.99 3.43
CA GLY A 66 -1.69 6.11 2.49
C GLY A 66 -0.64 7.14 2.92
N LEU A 67 -0.61 7.50 4.20
CA LEU A 67 0.39 8.42 4.75
C LEU A 67 1.81 7.85 4.68
N ILE A 68 1.99 6.57 5.07
CA ILE A 68 3.30 5.90 4.96
C ILE A 68 3.75 5.86 3.50
N MET A 69 2.86 5.49 2.58
CA MET A 69 3.17 5.47 1.15
C MET A 69 3.57 6.85 0.63
N PHE A 70 2.86 7.91 1.02
CA PHE A 70 3.19 9.28 0.69
C PHE A 70 4.57 9.68 1.23
N LEU A 71 4.88 9.35 2.49
CA LEU A 71 6.19 9.62 3.09
C LEU A 71 7.31 8.87 2.38
N VAL A 72 7.10 7.60 2.01
CA VAL A 72 8.06 6.82 1.23
C VAL A 72 8.34 7.48 -0.12
N PHE A 73 7.31 7.92 -0.86
CA PHE A 73 7.51 8.65 -2.11
C PHE A 73 8.21 9.98 -1.91
N ARG A 74 7.87 10.75 -0.87
CA ARG A 74 8.51 12.04 -0.58
C ARG A 74 10.00 11.82 -0.24
N LEU A 75 10.33 10.80 0.53
CA LEU A 75 11.72 10.45 0.83
C LEU A 75 12.46 10.02 -0.44
N TYR A 76 11.88 9.09 -1.19
CA TYR A 76 12.50 8.47 -2.38
C TYR A 76 12.69 9.47 -3.53
N LEU A 77 11.62 10.13 -3.98
CA LEU A 77 11.67 11.10 -5.09
C LEU A 77 12.25 12.44 -4.65
N GLY A 78 11.92 12.90 -3.44
CA GLY A 78 12.21 14.27 -3.02
C GLY A 78 13.52 14.46 -2.27
N ILE A 79 13.83 13.60 -1.29
CA ILE A 79 15.05 13.74 -0.46
C ILE A 79 16.22 13.01 -1.11
N TRP A 80 15.98 11.79 -1.57
CA TRP A 80 17.00 10.96 -2.19
C TRP A 80 17.16 11.22 -3.69
N ASN A 81 16.22 11.94 -4.31
CA ASN A 81 16.27 12.29 -5.74
C ASN A 81 16.45 11.05 -6.65
N MET A 82 15.81 9.94 -6.26
CA MET A 82 15.83 8.65 -6.97
C MET A 82 14.54 8.47 -7.79
N GLY A 83 14.52 7.52 -8.73
CA GLY A 83 13.34 7.18 -9.53
C GLY A 83 13.19 7.97 -10.83
N HIS A 84 14.24 8.71 -11.20
CA HIS A 84 14.28 9.48 -12.45
C HIS A 84 14.85 8.67 -13.61
N SER A 85 15.68 7.67 -13.34
CA SER A 85 16.28 6.85 -14.40
C SER A 85 15.33 5.75 -14.88
N GLU A 86 15.46 5.36 -16.15
CA GLU A 86 14.68 4.26 -16.73
C GLU A 86 14.91 2.95 -15.97
N GLN A 87 16.14 2.69 -15.52
CA GLN A 87 16.48 1.48 -14.78
C GLN A 87 15.76 1.40 -13.43
N GLU A 88 15.70 2.52 -12.69
CA GLU A 88 14.96 2.59 -11.43
C GLU A 88 13.45 2.42 -11.65
N GLN A 89 12.91 3.00 -12.73
CA GLN A 89 11.48 2.86 -13.05
C GLN A 89 11.12 1.42 -13.40
N VAL A 90 11.96 0.73 -14.18
CA VAL A 90 11.81 -0.70 -14.48
C VAL A 90 11.94 -1.52 -13.21
N ALA A 91 12.94 -1.26 -12.37
CA ALA A 91 13.12 -1.96 -11.10
C ALA A 91 11.92 -1.80 -10.17
N PHE A 92 11.41 -0.57 -10.04
CA PHE A 92 10.19 -0.26 -9.29
C PHE A 92 9.00 -1.05 -9.83
N PHE A 93 8.79 -1.03 -11.15
CA PHE A 93 7.71 -1.77 -11.79
C PHE A 93 7.81 -3.29 -11.58
N VAL A 94 9.01 -3.85 -11.69
CA VAL A 94 9.28 -5.28 -11.40
C VAL A 94 8.99 -5.59 -9.93
N GLY A 95 9.40 -4.74 -9.00
CA GLY A 95 9.06 -4.85 -7.59
C GLY A 95 7.54 -4.87 -7.37
N CYS A 96 6.81 -3.98 -8.04
CA CYS A 96 5.36 -3.93 -7.98
C CYS A 96 4.71 -5.22 -8.48
N LEU A 97 5.10 -5.70 -9.67
CA LEU A 97 4.56 -6.92 -10.28
C LEU A 97 4.87 -8.16 -9.44
N GLY A 98 6.11 -8.27 -8.97
CA GLY A 98 6.56 -9.38 -8.13
C GLY A 98 5.74 -9.49 -6.86
N ARG A 99 5.36 -8.35 -6.25
CA ARG A 99 4.51 -8.34 -5.06
C ARG A 99 3.03 -8.53 -5.37
N MET A 100 2.56 -8.03 -6.50
CA MET A 100 1.15 -8.11 -6.92
C MET A 100 0.70 -9.55 -7.14
N GLY A 101 1.54 -10.42 -7.73
CA GLY A 101 1.20 -11.82 -8.00
C GLY A 101 0.65 -12.56 -6.78
N PRO A 102 1.40 -12.66 -5.66
CA PRO A 102 0.91 -13.26 -4.42
C PRO A 102 -0.35 -12.60 -3.85
N LEU A 103 -0.53 -11.28 -4.01
CA LEU A 103 -1.73 -10.59 -3.53
C LEU A 103 -2.99 -11.01 -4.28
N LEU A 104 -2.89 -11.23 -5.60
CA LEU A 104 -4.03 -11.69 -6.42
C LEU A 104 -4.55 -13.06 -5.99
N PHE A 105 -3.70 -13.94 -5.46
CA PHE A 105 -4.14 -15.24 -4.94
C PHE A 105 -4.94 -15.13 -3.65
N VAL A 106 -4.74 -14.06 -2.88
CA VAL A 106 -5.35 -13.90 -1.55
C VAL A 106 -6.52 -12.91 -1.59
N ILE A 107 -6.61 -12.06 -2.63
CA ILE A 107 -7.58 -10.95 -2.71
C ILE A 107 -9.03 -11.40 -2.57
N LYS A 108 -9.41 -12.54 -3.16
CA LYS A 108 -10.78 -13.05 -3.09
C LYS A 108 -11.19 -13.29 -1.64
N ARG A 109 -10.39 -14.05 -0.89
CA ARG A 109 -10.63 -14.36 0.52
C ARG A 109 -10.67 -13.10 1.38
N GLU A 110 -9.79 -12.13 1.09
CA GLU A 110 -9.71 -10.90 1.86
C GLU A 110 -10.88 -9.95 1.58
N ILE A 111 -11.45 -9.97 0.37
CA ILE A 111 -12.69 -9.24 0.03
C ILE A 111 -13.88 -9.88 0.74
N GLU A 112 -14.01 -11.22 0.67
CA GLU A 112 -15.08 -11.94 1.38
C GLU A 112 -15.06 -11.64 2.89
N ALA A 113 -13.86 -11.60 3.49
CA ALA A 113 -13.65 -11.25 4.90
C ALA A 113 -14.07 -9.80 5.27
N LEU A 114 -14.26 -8.89 4.31
CA LEU A 114 -14.79 -7.55 4.61
C LEU A 114 -16.30 -7.57 4.89
N PHE A 115 -17.00 -8.60 4.42
CA PHE A 115 -18.44 -8.75 4.54
C PHE A 115 -18.84 -9.73 5.64
N ASP A 116 -17.94 -10.63 6.04
CA ASP A 116 -18.21 -11.56 7.12
C ASP A 116 -18.14 -10.89 8.52
N PRO A 117 -19.10 -11.21 9.42
CA PRO A 117 -19.22 -10.59 10.72
C PRO A 117 -18.37 -11.22 11.83
N ASP A 118 -17.53 -12.22 11.54
CA ASP A 118 -16.69 -12.89 12.55
C ASP A 118 -15.93 -11.91 13.47
#